data_AF-A0A0Q7BJU3-F1
#
_entry.id   AF-A0A0Q7BJU3-F1
#
_cell.length_a   1.000
_cell.length_b   1.000
_cell.length_c   1.000
_cell.angle_alpha   90.00
_cell.angle_beta   90.00
_cell.angle_gamma   90.00
#
_symmetry.space_group_name_H-M   'P 1'
#
loop_
_entity.id
_entity.type
_entity.pdbx_description
1 polymer ?
#
loop_
_entity_poly.entity_id
_entity_poly.type
_entity_poly.pdbx_seq_one_letter_code
_entity_poly.pdbx_strand_id
1 'polypeptide(L)'
;MALDATNPDALRRSLQRLRTVATLGRVVQAGGTLMRATGVQARIGQSCRVFDPLQPQEVGLLAEVIGFQGHEAVLAPLGSLQGVPVGAAVEVLNDVAQLPSGRGVLGRVIDAFGQPLDGGPPLNHLPRVPLYRDAPSPLQRRPVHEPLVCGVRAIDALLTVGEGQRVGIFAMAGGGKSTLLGMLARSTRAEVNVIGLIGERGREVREFLEDSLGAEGLARSVVVVSTSDRPALERVRAAHAATAIAEGFRAEGARVVLMMDSVTRFARGLREIGLAANEPAVRRGYPPSVFAELPRLFERAGNDAHGSITAFYTVLAEDEEGSDPVAEEVRSILDGHLVLSRALAQAQHYPAIDVLASASRVFTRVTSPQQQRDAAHLRALMARHKEVEFLLRVGEYQAGSDPLADQAIERMPQIKALLQQGSHEASDWDGCLQHLREIVS
;
A
#
# COMPACT_ATOMS: atom_id res chain seq x y z
N MET A 1 13.38 24.32 -18.99
CA MET A 1 13.41 24.42 -20.46
C MET A 1 14.52 25.42 -20.78
N ALA A 2 15.64 24.96 -21.35
CA ALA A 2 16.73 25.86 -21.73
C ALA A 2 16.24 26.76 -22.87
N LEU A 3 16.15 28.06 -22.61
CA LEU A 3 15.80 29.05 -23.62
C LEU A 3 16.99 29.17 -24.57
N ASP A 4 16.81 28.75 -25.82
CA ASP A 4 17.74 29.10 -26.90
C ASP A 4 17.61 30.60 -27.17
N ALA A 5 18.53 31.37 -26.57
CA ALA A 5 18.51 32.84 -26.56
C ALA A 5 18.74 33.46 -27.94
N THR A 6 18.96 32.65 -28.98
CA THR A 6 19.29 33.10 -30.33
C THR A 6 18.10 33.21 -31.29
N ASN A 7 16.88 32.81 -30.87
CA ASN A 7 15.69 32.89 -31.71
C ASN A 7 14.69 33.96 -31.21
N PRO A 8 14.64 35.14 -31.85
CA PRO A 8 13.75 36.25 -31.45
C PRO A 8 12.27 35.88 -31.44
N ASP A 9 11.83 34.99 -32.34
CA ASP A 9 10.43 34.55 -32.41
C ASP A 9 10.08 33.55 -31.30
N ALA A 10 11.06 32.77 -30.81
CA ALA A 10 10.88 31.93 -29.64
C ALA A 10 10.82 32.76 -28.34
N LEU A 11 11.63 33.81 -28.24
CA LEU A 11 11.60 34.75 -27.13
C LEU A 11 10.30 35.55 -27.11
N ARG A 12 9.86 36.06 -28.28
CA ARG A 12 8.60 36.81 -28.42
C ARG A 12 7.37 35.96 -28.06
N ARG A 13 7.34 34.69 -28.50
CA ARG A 13 6.28 33.75 -28.11
C ARG A 13 6.29 33.44 -26.61
N SER A 14 7.47 33.34 -25.99
CA SER A 14 7.60 33.17 -24.54
C SER A 14 7.11 34.40 -23.77
N LEU A 15 7.50 35.61 -24.21
CA LEU A 15 7.05 36.87 -23.62
C LEU A 15 5.55 37.11 -23.79
N GLN A 16 4.96 36.74 -24.93
CA GLN A 16 3.51 36.83 -25.14
C GLN A 16 2.70 35.85 -24.27
N ARG A 17 3.33 34.78 -23.78
CA ARG A 17 2.71 33.81 -22.86
C ARG A 17 2.95 34.13 -21.38
N LEU A 18 3.85 35.06 -21.09
CA LEU A 18 4.15 35.47 -19.71
C LEU A 18 3.00 36.31 -19.17
N ARG A 19 2.36 35.82 -18.11
CA ARG A 19 1.44 36.63 -17.30
C ARG A 19 2.27 37.58 -16.44
N THR A 20 2.14 38.87 -16.68
CA THR A 20 2.82 39.94 -15.91
C THR A 20 2.08 40.34 -14.63
N VAL A 21 0.92 39.74 -14.36
CA VAL A 21 0.12 39.94 -13.15
C VAL A 21 -0.01 38.61 -12.42
N ALA A 22 0.41 38.57 -11.15
CA ALA A 22 0.16 37.43 -10.26
C ALA A 22 -1.23 37.57 -9.65
N THR A 23 -2.12 36.62 -9.94
CA THR A 23 -3.45 36.55 -9.31
C THR A 23 -3.34 35.67 -8.08
N LEU A 24 -3.48 36.28 -6.90
CA LEU A 24 -3.53 35.58 -5.62
C LEU A 24 -4.98 35.48 -5.15
N GLY A 25 -5.38 34.29 -4.72
CA GLY A 25 -6.59 34.11 -3.94
C GLY A 25 -6.42 34.58 -2.50
N ARG A 26 -7.50 34.53 -1.73
CA ARG A 26 -7.48 34.87 -0.29
C ARG A 26 -8.24 33.84 0.51
N VAL A 27 -7.67 33.42 1.63
CA VAL A 27 -8.36 32.59 2.62
C VAL A 27 -9.50 33.39 3.22
N VAL A 28 -10.72 32.88 3.12
CA VAL A 28 -11.94 33.48 3.69
C VAL A 28 -12.40 32.75 4.95
N GLN A 29 -12.03 31.47 5.08
CA GLN A 29 -12.33 30.65 6.24
C GLN A 29 -11.22 29.63 6.44
N ALA A 30 -10.82 29.43 7.70
CA ALA A 30 -9.98 28.31 8.12
C ALA A 30 -10.66 27.68 9.35
N GLY A 31 -11.02 26.41 9.28
CA GLY A 31 -11.74 25.75 10.37
C GLY A 31 -11.83 24.24 10.20
N GLY A 32 -11.72 23.52 11.31
CA GLY A 32 -11.61 22.06 11.30
C GLY A 32 -10.32 21.63 10.61
N THR A 33 -10.45 20.85 9.54
CA THR A 33 -9.31 20.28 8.78
C THR A 33 -9.13 20.90 7.40
N LEU A 34 -9.93 21.91 7.02
CA LEU A 34 -9.91 22.52 5.69
C LEU A 34 -9.86 24.05 5.75
N MET A 35 -9.48 24.65 4.62
CA MET A 35 -9.58 26.09 4.37
C MET A 35 -10.49 26.34 3.16
N ARG A 36 -11.06 27.55 3.10
CA ARG A 36 -11.77 28.06 1.94
C ARG A 36 -11.10 29.33 1.45
N ALA A 37 -10.98 29.44 0.14
CA ALA A 37 -10.37 30.59 -0.48
C ALA A 37 -11.17 31.10 -1.67
N THR A 38 -11.24 32.43 -1.81
CA THR A 38 -11.85 33.11 -2.96
C THR A 38 -10.77 33.61 -3.91
N GLY A 39 -11.13 33.84 -5.17
CA GLY A 39 -10.20 34.35 -6.19
C GLY A 39 -9.14 33.33 -6.65
N VAL A 40 -9.27 32.06 -6.25
CA VAL A 40 -8.37 30.97 -6.65
C VAL A 40 -8.82 30.41 -8.00
N GLN A 41 -7.99 30.57 -9.03
CA GLN A 41 -8.18 29.93 -10.34
C GLN A 41 -7.28 28.68 -10.43
N ALA A 42 -7.81 27.53 -10.03
CA ALA A 42 -7.07 26.27 -9.99
C ALA A 42 -7.92 25.10 -10.49
N ARG A 43 -7.30 23.93 -10.62
CA ARG A 43 -7.97 22.65 -10.87
C ARG A 43 -8.01 21.83 -9.58
N ILE A 44 -8.98 20.92 -9.46
CA ILE A 44 -8.95 19.91 -8.40
C ILE A 44 -7.64 19.10 -8.52
N GLY A 45 -6.98 18.85 -7.40
CA GLY A 45 -5.67 18.21 -7.30
C GLY A 45 -4.48 19.15 -7.48
N GLN A 46 -4.71 20.44 -7.77
CA GLN A 46 -3.61 21.40 -7.93
C GLN A 46 -3.09 21.86 -6.57
N SER A 47 -1.75 21.89 -6.44
CA SER A 47 -1.08 22.39 -5.24
C SER A 47 -1.13 23.92 -5.18
N CYS A 48 -1.19 24.44 -3.96
CA CYS A 48 -1.20 25.86 -3.67
C CYS A 48 -0.38 26.15 -2.42
N ARG A 49 0.15 27.37 -2.36
CA ARG A 49 0.90 27.89 -1.22
C ARG A 49 0.06 28.97 -0.55
N VAL A 50 -0.18 28.80 0.74
CA VAL A 50 -0.91 29.73 1.61
C VAL A 50 0.09 30.45 2.49
N PHE A 51 0.13 31.78 2.45
CA PHE A 51 1.09 32.56 3.22
C PHE A 51 0.51 33.91 3.63
N ASP A 52 1.04 34.47 4.72
CA ASP A 52 0.70 35.83 5.13
C ASP A 52 1.47 36.83 4.23
N PRO A 53 0.78 37.67 3.44
CA PRO A 53 1.44 38.70 2.64
C PRO A 53 2.20 39.74 3.48
N LEU A 54 1.89 39.87 4.77
CA LEU A 54 2.64 40.72 5.71
C LEU A 54 3.97 40.10 6.13
N GLN A 55 4.10 38.77 5.99
CA GLN A 55 5.31 38.00 6.33
C GLN A 55 5.74 37.12 5.16
N PRO A 56 6.09 37.69 3.99
CA PRO A 56 6.35 36.93 2.77
C PRO A 56 7.62 36.06 2.82
N GLN A 57 8.44 36.24 3.86
CA GLN A 57 9.68 35.47 4.09
C GLN A 57 9.41 34.14 4.82
N GLU A 58 8.24 33.95 5.44
CA GLU A 58 7.88 32.69 6.05
C GLU A 58 7.60 31.62 4.99
N VAL A 59 7.99 30.38 5.30
CA VAL A 59 7.68 29.23 4.45
C VAL A 59 6.17 29.00 4.52
N GLY A 60 5.46 29.43 3.47
CA GLY A 60 4.02 29.28 3.39
C GLY A 60 3.56 27.82 3.54
N LEU A 61 2.34 27.65 4.05
CA LEU A 61 1.67 26.37 4.19
C LEU A 61 1.27 25.83 2.81
N LEU A 62 1.73 24.63 2.48
CA LEU A 62 1.24 23.94 1.28
C LEU A 62 -0.18 23.41 1.51
N ALA A 63 -0.99 23.45 0.47
CA ALA A 63 -2.34 22.89 0.44
C ALA A 63 -2.67 22.37 -0.95
N GLU A 64 -3.70 21.53 -1.06
CA GLU A 64 -4.22 21.04 -2.33
C GLU A 64 -5.69 21.42 -2.49
N VAL A 65 -6.08 21.79 -3.71
CA VAL A 65 -7.48 22.07 -4.04
C VAL A 65 -8.23 20.75 -4.14
N ILE A 66 -9.12 20.47 -3.19
CA ILE A 66 -9.90 19.22 -3.17
C ILE A 66 -11.30 19.36 -3.77
N GLY A 67 -11.74 20.60 -4.00
CA GLY A 67 -13.06 20.85 -4.57
C GLY A 67 -13.39 22.33 -4.64
N PHE A 68 -14.61 22.62 -5.11
CA PHE A 68 -15.16 23.96 -5.17
C PHE A 68 -16.58 23.96 -4.60
N GLN A 69 -16.94 24.99 -3.84
CA GLN A 69 -18.29 25.19 -3.37
C GLN A 69 -18.72 26.63 -3.70
N GLY A 70 -19.68 26.77 -4.61
CA GLY A 70 -20.02 28.08 -5.17
C GLY A 70 -18.81 28.70 -5.88
N HIS A 71 -18.33 29.83 -5.37
CA HIS A 71 -17.17 30.56 -5.91
C HIS A 71 -15.90 30.40 -5.06
N GLU A 72 -15.91 29.49 -4.09
CA GLU A 72 -14.79 29.22 -3.19
C GLU A 72 -14.09 27.92 -3.54
N ALA A 73 -12.76 27.95 -3.57
CA ALA A 73 -11.94 26.75 -3.58
C ALA A 73 -11.87 26.17 -2.16
N VAL A 74 -12.06 24.87 -2.04
CA VAL A 74 -11.87 24.12 -0.80
C VAL A 74 -10.47 23.54 -0.82
N LEU A 75 -9.66 23.91 0.18
CA LEU A 75 -8.25 23.58 0.26
C LEU A 75 -8.01 22.64 1.45
N ALA A 76 -7.34 21.52 1.19
CA ALA A 76 -6.84 20.64 2.23
C ALA A 76 -5.37 20.97 2.54
N PRO A 77 -5.01 21.32 3.78
CA PRO A 77 -3.66 21.66 4.16
C PRO A 77 -2.76 20.41 4.20
N LEU A 78 -1.49 20.62 3.85
CA LEU A 78 -0.39 19.65 3.94
C LEU A 78 0.51 19.95 5.16
N GLY A 79 -0.07 20.55 6.20
CA GLY A 79 0.59 20.93 7.44
C GLY A 79 -0.41 21.46 8.47
N SER A 80 0.09 22.07 9.56
CA SER A 80 -0.76 22.66 10.59
C SER A 80 -1.47 23.93 10.09
N LEU A 81 -2.75 24.07 10.43
CA LEU A 81 -3.52 25.31 10.22
C LEU A 81 -3.24 26.37 11.29
N GLN A 82 -2.48 26.03 12.33
CA GLN A 82 -2.18 26.96 13.42
C GLN A 82 -1.42 28.17 12.88
N GLY A 83 -1.96 29.36 13.16
CA GLY A 83 -1.35 30.63 12.75
C GLY A 83 -1.74 31.12 11.36
N VAL A 84 -2.56 30.38 10.58
CA VAL A 84 -3.05 30.87 9.28
C VAL A 84 -4.12 31.96 9.50
N PRO A 85 -3.88 33.23 9.12
CA PRO A 85 -4.84 34.29 9.31
C PRO A 85 -5.92 34.29 8.21
N VAL A 86 -7.12 34.78 8.55
CA VAL A 86 -8.10 35.16 7.52
C VAL A 86 -7.51 36.27 6.65
N GLY A 87 -7.67 36.15 5.33
CA GLY A 87 -7.09 37.06 4.34
C GLY A 87 -5.71 36.67 3.85
N ALA A 88 -5.10 35.59 4.37
CA ALA A 88 -3.86 35.01 3.88
C ALA A 88 -3.92 34.80 2.35
N ALA A 89 -2.82 35.07 1.67
CA ALA A 89 -2.73 34.93 0.23
C ALA A 89 -2.66 33.46 -0.17
N VAL A 90 -3.33 33.11 -1.26
CA VAL A 90 -3.30 31.77 -1.85
C VAL A 90 -2.71 31.86 -3.25
N GLU A 91 -1.51 31.30 -3.42
CA GLU A 91 -0.84 31.19 -4.70
C GLU A 91 -1.03 29.80 -5.27
N VAL A 92 -1.54 29.71 -6.49
CA VAL A 92 -1.68 28.44 -7.21
C VAL A 92 -0.32 28.08 -7.82
N LEU A 93 0.19 26.90 -7.47
CA LEU A 93 1.45 26.41 -8.01
C LEU A 93 1.20 25.71 -9.35
N ASN A 94 2.07 25.94 -10.32
CA ASN A 94 1.98 25.36 -11.67
C ASN A 94 2.83 24.09 -11.82
N ASP A 95 3.32 23.53 -10.72
CA ASP A 95 4.11 22.31 -10.72
C ASP A 95 3.22 21.07 -10.69
N VAL A 96 3.62 20.07 -11.47
CA VAL A 96 3.06 18.72 -11.34
C VAL A 96 3.73 18.11 -10.11
N ALA A 97 2.93 17.66 -9.14
CA ALA A 97 3.45 16.96 -7.96
C ALA A 97 4.32 15.77 -8.40
N GLN A 98 5.59 15.81 -8.00
CA GLN A 98 6.62 14.87 -8.44
C GLN A 98 7.44 14.34 -7.28
N LEU A 99 7.95 13.12 -7.41
CA LEU A 99 8.78 12.45 -6.43
C LEU A 99 10.13 12.04 -7.01
N PRO A 100 11.18 11.92 -6.18
CA PRO A 100 12.43 11.34 -6.62
C PRO A 100 12.23 9.88 -7.04
N SER A 101 13.01 9.42 -8.00
CA SER A 101 12.93 8.08 -8.59
C SER A 101 14.30 7.53 -8.97
N GLY A 102 14.31 6.28 -9.42
CA GLY A 102 15.51 5.56 -9.80
C GLY A 102 16.29 5.03 -8.61
N ARG A 103 17.34 4.25 -8.89
CA ARG A 103 18.07 3.49 -7.86
C ARG A 103 18.67 4.34 -6.72
N GLY A 104 18.87 5.64 -6.92
CA GLY A 104 19.37 6.56 -5.89
C GLY A 104 18.40 6.76 -4.70
N VAL A 105 17.13 6.35 -4.80
CA VAL A 105 16.20 6.36 -3.67
C VAL A 105 16.26 5.10 -2.79
N LEU A 106 16.97 4.05 -3.21
CA LEU A 106 17.08 2.81 -2.42
C LEU A 106 17.84 3.06 -1.12
N GLY A 107 17.41 2.39 -0.04
CA GLY A 107 17.95 2.59 1.30
C GLY A 107 17.42 3.83 2.02
N ARG A 108 16.55 4.62 1.38
CA ARG A 108 16.05 5.89 1.93
C ARG A 108 14.70 5.72 2.62
N VAL A 109 14.53 6.50 3.69
CA VAL A 109 13.22 6.73 4.33
C VAL A 109 12.80 8.16 4.00
N ILE A 110 11.64 8.34 3.38
CA ILE A 110 11.15 9.62 2.86
C ILE A 110 9.70 9.88 3.26
N ASP A 111 9.29 11.14 3.24
CA ASP A 111 7.90 11.55 3.44
C ASP A 111 7.05 11.50 2.15
N ALA A 112 5.79 11.93 2.25
CA ALA A 112 4.84 12.01 1.13
C ALA A 112 5.22 13.03 0.02
N PHE A 113 6.26 13.84 0.23
CA PHE A 113 6.80 14.81 -0.71
C PHE A 113 8.17 14.39 -1.28
N GLY A 114 8.68 13.23 -0.86
CA GLY A 114 9.98 12.73 -1.26
C GLY A 114 11.14 13.40 -0.52
N GLN A 115 10.88 14.06 0.61
CA GLN A 115 11.92 14.61 1.47
C GLN A 115 12.47 13.53 2.41
N PRO A 116 13.79 13.47 2.61
CA PRO A 116 14.42 12.58 3.58
C PRO A 116 13.88 12.71 5.01
N LEU A 117 13.53 11.58 5.63
CA LEU A 117 13.26 11.43 7.06
C LEU A 117 14.40 10.72 7.80
N ASP A 118 15.33 10.12 7.07
CA ASP A 118 16.49 9.37 7.56
C ASP A 118 17.70 10.25 7.93
N GLY A 119 17.58 11.59 7.84
CA GLY A 119 18.68 12.53 8.08
C GLY A 119 19.73 12.56 6.96
N GLY A 120 19.55 11.82 5.87
CA GLY A 120 20.42 11.86 4.69
C GLY A 120 20.22 13.11 3.83
N PRO A 121 21.08 13.33 2.81
CA PRO A 121 21.01 14.52 1.98
C PRO A 121 19.75 14.56 1.10
N PRO A 122 19.31 15.76 0.66
CA PRO A 122 18.17 15.93 -0.24
C PRO A 122 18.33 15.17 -1.56
N LEU A 123 17.22 14.61 -2.05
CA LEU A 123 17.16 13.78 -3.26
C LEU A 123 16.90 14.60 -4.55
N ASN A 124 17.24 15.89 -4.54
CA ASN A 124 16.85 16.82 -5.60
C ASN A 124 17.52 16.57 -6.95
N HIS A 125 18.65 15.86 -6.95
CA HIS A 125 19.44 15.53 -8.12
C HIS A 125 18.91 14.30 -8.90
N LEU A 126 17.95 13.57 -8.34
CA LEU A 126 17.41 12.35 -8.94
C LEU A 126 16.34 12.64 -9.99
N PRO A 127 16.13 11.72 -10.96
CA PRO A 127 15.02 11.81 -11.89
C PRO A 127 13.69 11.85 -11.13
N ARG A 128 12.67 12.44 -11.77
CA ARG A 128 11.37 12.69 -11.14
C ARG A 128 10.26 11.88 -11.79
N VAL A 129 9.34 11.41 -10.94
CA VAL A 129 8.12 10.70 -11.34
C VAL A 129 6.88 11.47 -10.89
N PRO A 130 5.88 11.69 -11.76
CA PRO A 130 4.60 12.24 -11.34
C PRO A 130 3.94 11.37 -10.25
N LEU A 131 3.43 12.03 -9.22
CA LEU A 131 2.70 11.42 -8.09
C LEU A 131 1.41 10.75 -8.55
N TYR A 132 0.65 11.47 -9.38
CA TYR A 132 -0.62 11.03 -9.94
C TYR A 132 -0.43 10.65 -11.40
N ARG A 133 -0.90 9.44 -11.76
CA ARG A 133 -0.91 8.91 -13.12
C ARG A 133 -2.08 7.95 -13.29
N ASP A 134 -2.46 7.77 -14.54
CA ASP A 134 -3.41 6.73 -14.92
C ASP A 134 -2.75 5.35 -14.79
N ALA A 135 -3.58 4.36 -14.48
CA ALA A 135 -3.20 2.96 -14.47
C ALA A 135 -2.73 2.51 -15.87
N PRO A 136 -1.84 1.49 -15.97
CA PRO A 136 -1.45 0.93 -17.26
C PRO A 136 -2.67 0.44 -18.04
N SER A 137 -2.66 0.64 -19.37
CA SER A 137 -3.72 0.18 -20.26
C SER A 137 -3.97 -1.32 -20.06
N PRO A 138 -5.21 -1.76 -19.75
CA PRO A 138 -5.50 -3.17 -19.47
C PRO A 138 -5.07 -4.13 -20.58
N LEU A 139 -5.17 -3.70 -21.85
CA LEU A 139 -4.81 -4.53 -23.02
C LEU A 139 -3.30 -4.63 -23.26
N GLN A 140 -2.50 -3.79 -22.60
CA GLN A 140 -1.04 -3.81 -22.69
C GLN A 140 -0.38 -4.54 -21.51
N ARG A 141 -1.17 -4.96 -20.50
CA ARG A 141 -0.64 -5.66 -19.34
C ARG A 141 -0.31 -7.10 -19.69
N ARG A 142 0.89 -7.53 -19.32
CA ARG A 142 1.25 -8.96 -19.38
C ARG A 142 0.39 -9.73 -18.36
N PRO A 143 -0.20 -10.87 -18.72
CA PRO A 143 -0.92 -11.69 -17.75
C PRO A 143 0.00 -12.21 -16.64
N VAL A 144 -0.59 -12.58 -15.50
CA VAL A 144 0.13 -13.17 -14.37
C VAL A 144 0.27 -14.68 -14.59
N HIS A 145 1.47 -15.10 -15.03
CA HIS A 145 1.80 -16.50 -15.30
C HIS A 145 2.99 -17.03 -14.50
N GLU A 146 3.88 -16.15 -14.05
CA GLU A 146 5.07 -16.53 -13.29
C GLU A 146 4.78 -16.49 -11.78
N PRO A 147 5.22 -17.49 -11.00
CA PRO A 147 5.14 -17.43 -9.55
C PRO A 147 6.15 -16.41 -9.00
N LEU A 148 5.69 -15.62 -8.03
CA LEU A 148 6.56 -14.81 -7.17
C LEU A 148 6.91 -15.62 -5.92
N VAL A 149 8.19 -16.00 -5.80
CA VAL A 149 8.70 -16.67 -4.60
C VAL A 149 8.78 -15.65 -3.47
N CYS A 150 7.89 -15.78 -2.49
CA CYS A 150 7.79 -14.90 -1.33
C CYS A 150 8.79 -15.28 -0.23
N GLY A 151 9.25 -16.53 -0.23
CA GLY A 151 10.11 -17.11 0.79
C GLY A 151 9.36 -17.44 2.08
N VAL A 152 8.03 -17.55 2.02
CA VAL A 152 7.14 -17.89 3.15
C VAL A 152 6.39 -19.15 2.78
N ARG A 153 6.68 -20.28 3.43
CA ARG A 153 6.20 -21.62 3.03
C ARG A 153 4.69 -21.72 2.90
N ALA A 154 3.94 -21.18 3.87
CA ALA A 154 2.48 -21.17 3.81
C ALA A 154 1.95 -20.45 2.55
N ILE A 155 2.64 -19.39 2.12
CA ILE A 155 2.31 -18.64 0.90
C ILE A 155 2.76 -19.43 -0.33
N ASP A 156 4.05 -19.77 -0.41
CA ASP A 156 4.63 -20.36 -1.62
C ASP A 156 4.05 -21.74 -1.94
N ALA A 157 3.77 -22.59 -0.93
CA ALA A 157 3.20 -23.92 -1.13
C ALA A 157 1.70 -23.86 -1.46
N LEU A 158 0.93 -23.12 -0.65
CA LEU A 158 -0.54 -23.25 -0.62
C LEU A 158 -1.28 -22.04 -1.16
N LEU A 159 -0.68 -20.85 -1.16
CA LEU A 159 -1.34 -19.59 -1.54
C LEU A 159 -0.49 -18.81 -2.56
N THR A 160 0.25 -19.54 -3.42
CA THR A 160 1.27 -18.98 -4.31
C THR A 160 0.81 -17.69 -4.98
N VAL A 161 1.64 -16.67 -4.81
CA VAL A 161 1.44 -15.35 -5.40
C VAL A 161 2.11 -15.30 -6.77
N GLY A 162 1.51 -14.62 -7.72
CA GLY A 162 2.08 -14.41 -9.05
C GLY A 162 2.76 -13.05 -9.21
N GLU A 163 3.69 -12.96 -10.15
CA GLU A 163 4.33 -11.70 -10.53
C GLU A 163 3.31 -10.72 -11.15
N GLY A 164 3.14 -9.55 -10.51
CA GLY A 164 2.12 -8.55 -10.87
C GLY A 164 0.77 -8.73 -10.19
N GLN A 165 0.63 -9.69 -9.27
CA GLN A 165 -0.60 -9.88 -8.51
C GLN A 165 -0.79 -8.79 -7.45
N ARG A 166 -2.04 -8.44 -7.14
CA ARG A 166 -2.38 -7.57 -6.01
C ARG A 166 -3.10 -8.39 -4.94
N VAL A 167 -2.54 -8.43 -3.74
CA VAL A 167 -2.98 -9.32 -2.64
C VAL A 167 -3.28 -8.50 -1.40
N GLY A 168 -4.43 -8.74 -0.77
CA GLY A 168 -4.76 -8.13 0.52
C GLY A 168 -4.18 -8.92 1.69
N ILE A 169 -3.71 -8.27 2.75
CA ILE A 169 -3.35 -8.91 4.02
C ILE A 169 -4.32 -8.42 5.10
N PHE A 170 -5.27 -9.27 5.47
CA PHE A 170 -6.31 -8.96 6.43
C PHE A 170 -5.85 -9.39 7.81
N ALA A 171 -5.66 -8.43 8.71
CA ALA A 171 -5.13 -8.69 10.02
C ALA A 171 -5.85 -7.85 11.08
N MET A 172 -6.09 -8.46 12.24
CA MET A 172 -6.42 -7.73 13.45
C MET A 172 -5.16 -7.06 14.02
N ALA A 173 -5.34 -6.03 14.84
CA ALA A 173 -4.24 -5.44 15.60
C ALA A 173 -3.53 -6.52 16.44
N GLY A 174 -2.20 -6.59 16.35
CA GLY A 174 -1.39 -7.61 17.03
C GLY A 174 -1.39 -9.00 16.38
N GLY A 175 -2.04 -9.20 15.22
CA GLY A 175 -2.10 -10.49 14.51
C GLY A 175 -0.84 -10.89 13.73
N GLY A 176 0.32 -10.26 13.97
CA GLY A 176 1.57 -10.57 13.26
C GLY A 176 1.75 -9.91 11.89
N LYS A 177 0.95 -8.86 11.57
CA LYS A 177 1.02 -8.07 10.32
C LYS A 177 2.45 -7.61 10.00
N SER A 178 3.06 -6.86 10.92
CA SER A 178 4.38 -6.25 10.71
C SER A 178 5.47 -7.31 10.54
N THR A 179 5.39 -8.42 11.28
CA THR A 179 6.28 -9.57 11.14
C THR A 179 6.20 -10.17 9.75
N LEU A 180 4.98 -10.44 9.24
CA LEU A 180 4.80 -10.98 7.89
C LEU A 180 5.29 -10.01 6.81
N LEU A 181 5.00 -8.71 6.94
CA LEU A 181 5.53 -7.69 6.02
C LEU A 181 7.06 -7.68 6.01
N GLY A 182 7.70 -7.78 7.18
CA GLY A 182 9.15 -7.91 7.27
C GLY A 182 9.68 -9.15 6.54
N MET A 183 9.05 -10.32 6.79
CA MET A 183 9.39 -11.57 6.10
C MET A 183 9.31 -11.41 4.57
N LEU A 184 8.21 -10.83 4.07
CA LEU A 184 8.04 -10.57 2.63
C LEU A 184 9.10 -9.61 2.10
N ALA A 185 9.38 -8.51 2.80
CA ALA A 185 10.37 -7.53 2.39
C ALA A 185 11.78 -8.12 2.26
N ARG A 186 12.17 -9.04 3.15
CA ARG A 186 13.50 -9.68 3.12
C ARG A 186 13.58 -10.84 2.14
N SER A 187 12.58 -11.70 2.14
CA SER A 187 12.67 -13.03 1.51
C SER A 187 12.11 -13.07 0.09
N THR A 188 11.31 -12.07 -0.33
CA THR A 188 10.72 -12.08 -1.67
C THR A 188 11.78 -11.88 -2.75
N ARG A 189 11.77 -12.77 -3.76
CA ARG A 189 12.66 -12.71 -4.93
C ARG A 189 12.22 -11.64 -5.92
N ALA A 190 12.51 -10.39 -5.57
CA ALA A 190 12.29 -9.19 -6.37
C ALA A 190 13.52 -8.28 -6.30
N GLU A 191 13.60 -7.30 -7.21
CA GLU A 191 14.76 -6.41 -7.29
C GLU A 191 14.67 -5.22 -6.34
N VAL A 192 13.45 -4.73 -6.13
CA VAL A 192 13.18 -3.53 -5.34
C VAL A 192 11.94 -3.74 -4.48
N ASN A 193 11.99 -3.26 -3.23
CA ASN A 193 10.81 -3.11 -2.41
C ASN A 193 10.43 -1.63 -2.30
N VAL A 194 9.14 -1.32 -2.32
CA VAL A 194 8.62 0.00 -1.94
C VAL A 194 7.60 -0.21 -0.85
N ILE A 195 7.79 0.44 0.29
CA ILE A 195 6.98 0.23 1.50
C ILE A 195 6.34 1.56 1.89
N GLY A 196 5.01 1.65 1.84
CA GLY A 196 4.25 2.78 2.35
C GLY A 196 3.76 2.51 3.75
N LEU A 197 4.21 3.29 4.74
CA LEU A 197 3.76 3.25 6.13
C LEU A 197 2.86 4.48 6.40
N ILE A 198 1.55 4.26 6.37
CA ILE A 198 0.49 5.28 6.36
C ILE A 198 -0.28 5.24 7.66
N GLY A 199 -0.26 6.34 8.40
CA GLY A 199 -1.06 6.54 9.60
C GLY A 199 -0.70 5.61 10.76
N GLU A 200 0.46 4.95 10.71
CA GLU A 200 1.02 4.20 11.83
C GLU A 200 1.66 5.17 12.84
N ARG A 201 1.86 4.70 14.08
CA ARG A 201 2.51 5.53 15.11
C ARG A 201 4.01 5.63 14.82
N GLY A 202 4.63 6.77 15.17
CA GLY A 202 6.08 6.97 14.93
C GLY A 202 6.98 5.89 15.55
N ARG A 203 6.62 5.36 16.73
CA ARG A 203 7.32 4.21 17.34
C ARG A 203 7.22 2.93 16.51
N GLU A 204 6.05 2.66 15.94
CA GLU A 204 5.77 1.44 15.16
C GLU A 204 6.51 1.49 13.82
N VAL A 205 6.66 2.69 13.23
CA VAL A 205 7.53 2.91 12.06
C VAL A 205 8.98 2.55 12.39
N ARG A 206 9.48 3.02 13.54
CA ARG A 206 10.86 2.74 13.95
C ARG A 206 11.09 1.25 14.22
N GLU A 207 10.23 0.62 14.99
CA GLU A 207 10.26 -0.83 15.25
C GLU A 207 10.18 -1.64 13.94
N PHE A 208 9.38 -1.20 12.97
CA PHE A 208 9.34 -1.84 11.66
C PHE A 208 10.67 -1.69 10.91
N LEU A 209 11.31 -0.52 10.93
CA LEU A 209 12.59 -0.31 10.24
C LEU A 209 13.74 -1.09 10.89
N GLU A 210 13.84 -1.04 12.22
CA GLU A 210 14.96 -1.61 12.98
C GLU A 210 14.80 -3.13 13.18
N ASP A 211 13.64 -3.59 13.67
CA ASP A 211 13.45 -4.98 14.11
C ASP A 211 12.86 -5.86 13.01
N SER A 212 11.90 -5.31 12.25
CA SER A 212 11.28 -6.06 11.17
C SER A 212 12.17 -6.02 9.94
N LEU A 213 12.37 -4.88 9.29
CA LEU A 213 13.04 -4.78 8.00
C LEU A 213 14.55 -5.02 8.09
N GLY A 214 15.21 -4.40 9.07
CA GLY A 214 16.66 -4.44 9.27
C GLY A 214 17.44 -3.72 8.16
N ALA A 215 18.75 -3.61 8.34
CA ALA A 215 19.63 -2.89 7.41
C ALA A 215 19.66 -3.51 6.00
N GLU A 216 19.70 -4.83 5.89
CA GLU A 216 19.73 -5.55 4.61
C GLU A 216 18.41 -5.38 3.84
N GLY A 217 17.28 -5.50 4.54
CA GLY A 217 15.96 -5.25 3.97
C GLY A 217 15.82 -3.80 3.50
N LEU A 218 16.29 -2.84 4.31
CA LEU A 218 16.23 -1.41 3.97
C LEU A 218 17.08 -1.07 2.76
N ALA A 219 18.27 -1.66 2.61
CA ALA A 219 19.20 -1.37 1.50
C ALA A 219 18.59 -1.59 0.11
N ARG A 220 17.63 -2.53 -0.02
CA ARG A 220 16.87 -2.79 -1.26
C ARG A 220 15.45 -2.22 -1.26
N SER A 221 15.12 -1.40 -0.27
CA SER A 221 13.79 -0.83 -0.07
C SER A 221 13.80 0.69 -0.18
N VAL A 222 12.66 1.26 -0.55
CA VAL A 222 12.33 2.66 -0.32
C VAL A 222 11.16 2.69 0.65
N VAL A 223 11.29 3.41 1.76
CA VAL A 223 10.21 3.48 2.76
C VAL A 223 9.60 4.88 2.73
N VAL A 224 8.32 4.97 2.37
CA VAL A 224 7.54 6.20 2.37
C VAL A 224 6.71 6.24 3.65
N VAL A 225 6.85 7.29 4.44
CA VAL A 225 6.20 7.39 5.76
C VAL A 225 5.34 8.63 5.84
N SER A 226 4.11 8.47 6.33
CA SER A 226 3.32 9.56 6.89
C SER A 226 2.59 9.05 8.12
N THR A 227 2.98 9.54 9.30
CA THR A 227 2.53 9.03 10.61
C THR A 227 1.11 9.48 10.97
N SER A 228 0.53 8.89 12.02
CA SER A 228 -0.86 9.15 12.44
C SER A 228 -1.15 10.62 12.82
N ASP A 229 -0.14 11.36 13.26
CA ASP A 229 -0.21 12.78 13.64
C ASP A 229 -0.19 13.74 12.44
N ARG A 230 0.13 13.24 11.23
CA ARG A 230 0.18 14.04 10.01
C ARG A 230 -1.22 14.30 9.45
N PRO A 231 -1.45 15.40 8.71
CA PRO A 231 -2.74 15.71 8.11
C PRO A 231 -3.28 14.59 7.21
N ALA A 232 -4.62 14.47 7.10
CA ALA A 232 -5.26 13.43 6.32
C ALA A 232 -4.80 13.37 4.86
N LEU A 233 -4.65 14.54 4.24
CA LEU A 233 -4.18 14.63 2.86
C LEU A 233 -2.74 14.12 2.71
N GLU A 234 -1.85 14.38 3.67
CA GLU A 234 -0.48 13.88 3.64
C GLU A 234 -0.45 12.35 3.69
N ARG A 235 -1.30 11.74 4.54
CA ARG A 235 -1.44 10.28 4.63
C ARG A 235 -1.97 9.67 3.34
N VAL A 236 -2.96 10.30 2.71
CA VAL A 236 -3.49 9.89 1.39
C VAL A 236 -2.40 10.01 0.31
N ARG A 237 -1.66 11.12 0.33
CA ARG A 237 -0.55 11.39 -0.59
C ARG A 237 0.57 10.37 -0.44
N ALA A 238 0.90 9.93 0.77
CA ALA A 238 1.92 8.92 1.02
C ALA A 238 1.64 7.59 0.30
N ALA A 239 0.36 7.18 0.21
CA ALA A 239 -0.05 6.00 -0.55
C ALA A 239 0.23 6.17 -2.05
N HIS A 240 -0.16 7.31 -2.62
CA HIS A 240 0.14 7.62 -4.01
C HIS A 240 1.65 7.75 -4.26
N ALA A 241 2.40 8.24 -3.27
CA ALA A 241 3.83 8.40 -3.35
C ALA A 241 4.57 7.07 -3.44
N ALA A 242 4.23 6.13 -2.56
CA ALA A 242 4.75 4.76 -2.63
C ALA A 242 4.43 4.11 -3.98
N THR A 243 3.19 4.22 -4.45
CA THR A 243 2.80 3.68 -5.77
C THR A 243 3.57 4.35 -6.91
N ALA A 244 3.75 5.67 -6.91
CA ALA A 244 4.47 6.40 -7.94
C ALA A 244 5.97 6.04 -8.01
N ILE A 245 6.60 5.81 -6.86
CA ILE A 245 7.99 5.34 -6.80
C ILE A 245 8.09 3.91 -7.36
N ALA A 246 7.16 3.03 -7.01
CA ALA A 246 7.09 1.67 -7.57
C ALA A 246 6.89 1.68 -9.09
N GLU A 247 6.04 2.57 -9.61
CA GLU A 247 5.87 2.79 -11.05
C GLU A 247 7.16 3.29 -11.73
N GLY A 248 7.95 4.12 -11.04
CA GLY A 248 9.26 4.56 -11.53
C GLY A 248 10.19 3.38 -11.78
N PHE A 249 10.32 2.48 -10.81
CA PHE A 249 11.11 1.27 -10.96
C PHE A 249 10.53 0.29 -11.99
N ARG A 250 9.20 0.12 -12.03
CA ARG A 250 8.54 -0.71 -13.06
C ARG A 250 8.85 -0.20 -14.47
N ALA A 251 8.83 1.11 -14.68
CA ALA A 251 9.15 1.74 -15.96
C ALA A 251 10.62 1.53 -16.38
N GLU A 252 11.52 1.28 -15.43
CA GLU A 252 12.91 0.85 -15.68
C GLU A 252 13.04 -0.66 -15.96
N GLY A 253 11.92 -1.40 -15.98
CA GLY A 253 11.88 -2.84 -16.21
C GLY A 253 12.05 -3.69 -14.96
N ALA A 254 12.09 -3.08 -13.77
CA ALA A 254 12.32 -3.82 -12.53
C ALA A 254 11.09 -4.61 -12.08
N ARG A 255 11.35 -5.71 -11.36
CA ARG A 255 10.36 -6.44 -10.57
C ARG A 255 10.26 -5.86 -9.17
N VAL A 256 9.13 -5.23 -8.86
CA VAL A 256 8.92 -4.45 -7.65
C VAL A 256 7.91 -5.14 -6.73
N VAL A 257 8.21 -5.19 -5.43
CA VAL A 257 7.24 -5.52 -4.39
C VAL A 257 6.78 -4.23 -3.73
N LEU A 258 5.50 -3.90 -3.88
CA LEU A 258 4.87 -2.77 -3.20
C LEU A 258 4.15 -3.29 -1.94
N MET A 259 4.53 -2.82 -0.76
CA MET A 259 3.83 -3.10 0.48
C MET A 259 3.16 -1.82 0.97
N MET A 260 1.84 -1.85 1.15
CA MET A 260 1.05 -0.70 1.57
C MET A 260 0.43 -0.97 2.93
N ASP A 261 0.91 -0.27 3.95
CA ASP A 261 0.51 -0.45 5.34
C ASP A 261 -0.01 0.84 5.98
N SER A 262 -1.31 1.13 6.01
CA SER A 262 -2.42 0.27 5.56
C SER A 262 -3.42 0.99 4.67
N VAL A 263 -4.14 0.19 3.88
CA VAL A 263 -5.29 0.66 3.10
C VAL A 263 -6.39 1.19 4.01
N THR A 264 -6.60 0.60 5.20
CA THR A 264 -7.57 1.12 6.17
C THR A 264 -7.23 2.55 6.59
N ARG A 265 -5.95 2.87 6.78
CA ARG A 265 -5.51 4.24 7.11
C ARG A 265 -5.64 5.19 5.94
N PHE A 266 -5.37 4.74 4.72
CA PHE A 266 -5.66 5.48 3.48
C PHE A 266 -7.16 5.81 3.35
N ALA A 267 -8.03 4.81 3.48
CA ALA A 267 -9.48 4.97 3.40
C ALA A 267 -10.03 5.90 4.49
N ARG A 268 -9.50 5.82 5.72
CA ARG A 268 -9.84 6.75 6.81
C ARG A 268 -9.39 8.18 6.50
N GLY A 269 -8.23 8.37 5.88
CA GLY A 269 -7.77 9.68 5.39
C GLY A 269 -8.71 10.27 4.35
N LEU A 270 -9.10 9.47 3.34
CA LEU A 270 -10.09 9.89 2.34
C LEU A 270 -11.46 10.21 2.97
N ARG A 271 -11.90 9.41 3.94
CA ARG A 271 -13.14 9.66 4.70
C ARG A 271 -13.10 11.00 5.43
N GLU A 272 -12.00 11.31 6.11
CA GLU A 272 -11.82 12.59 6.81
C GLU A 272 -11.91 13.78 5.83
N ILE A 273 -11.25 13.68 4.68
CA ILE A 273 -11.26 14.71 3.62
C ILE A 273 -12.67 14.86 3.04
N GLY A 274 -13.32 13.76 2.65
CA GLY A 274 -14.64 13.77 2.03
C GLY A 274 -15.72 14.32 2.95
N LEU A 275 -15.72 13.93 4.23
CA LEU A 275 -16.67 14.47 5.22
C LEU A 275 -16.45 15.97 5.46
N ALA A 276 -15.19 16.41 5.53
CA ALA A 276 -14.89 17.83 5.67
C ALA A 276 -15.30 18.64 4.41
N ALA A 277 -15.25 18.01 3.23
CA ALA A 277 -15.77 18.55 1.98
C ALA A 277 -17.31 18.48 1.86
N ASN A 278 -18.02 18.04 2.91
CA ASN A 278 -19.48 17.84 2.96
C ASN A 278 -20.02 16.75 2.03
N GLU A 279 -19.22 15.73 1.70
CA GLU A 279 -19.76 14.54 1.06
C GLU A 279 -20.66 13.75 2.03
N PRO A 280 -21.78 13.17 1.55
CA PRO A 280 -22.66 12.38 2.39
C PRO A 280 -21.99 11.09 2.86
N ALA A 281 -22.15 10.77 4.14
CA ALA A 281 -21.77 9.47 4.71
C ALA A 281 -22.80 8.41 4.33
N VAL A 282 -22.40 7.40 3.54
CA VAL A 282 -23.32 6.36 3.05
C VAL A 282 -23.05 5.01 3.72
N ARG A 283 -21.96 4.32 3.37
CA ARG A 283 -21.67 2.97 3.87
C ARG A 283 -20.92 3.05 5.20
N ARG A 284 -21.66 2.96 6.32
CA ARG A 284 -21.11 3.02 7.70
C ARG A 284 -20.18 4.23 7.93
N GLY A 285 -20.56 5.39 7.39
CA GLY A 285 -19.79 6.62 7.59
C GLY A 285 -18.72 6.90 6.55
N TYR A 286 -18.49 6.02 5.57
CA TYR A 286 -17.58 6.28 4.44
C TYR A 286 -18.30 7.01 3.29
N PRO A 287 -17.73 8.13 2.79
CA PRO A 287 -18.20 8.80 1.57
C PRO A 287 -17.98 7.98 0.29
N PRO A 288 -18.73 8.24 -0.80
CA PRO A 288 -18.56 7.58 -2.08
C PRO A 288 -17.15 7.74 -2.69
N SER A 289 -16.48 8.87 -2.47
CA SER A 289 -15.11 9.13 -2.96
C SER A 289 -14.11 8.08 -2.50
N VAL A 290 -14.28 7.51 -1.30
CA VAL A 290 -13.40 6.45 -0.78
C VAL A 290 -13.44 5.22 -1.68
N PHE A 291 -14.63 4.75 -2.03
CA PHE A 291 -14.83 3.57 -2.88
C PHE A 291 -14.49 3.85 -4.34
N ALA A 292 -14.50 5.12 -4.78
CA ALA A 292 -14.02 5.50 -6.10
C ALA A 292 -12.48 5.53 -6.19
N GLU A 293 -11.77 5.88 -5.11
CA GLU A 293 -10.31 5.97 -5.11
C GLU A 293 -9.59 4.65 -4.83
N LEU A 294 -10.18 3.73 -4.07
CA LEU A 294 -9.56 2.42 -3.82
C LEU A 294 -9.19 1.68 -5.13
N PRO A 295 -10.11 1.51 -6.11
CA PRO A 295 -9.76 0.92 -7.40
C PRO A 295 -8.68 1.71 -8.15
N ARG A 296 -8.75 3.05 -8.15
CA ARG A 296 -7.78 3.90 -8.86
C ARG A 296 -6.37 3.72 -8.32
N LEU A 297 -6.22 3.58 -7.00
CA LEU A 297 -4.92 3.29 -6.40
C LEU A 297 -4.44 1.87 -6.72
N PHE A 298 -5.31 0.86 -6.63
CA PHE A 298 -4.91 -0.55 -6.83
C PHE A 298 -4.63 -0.90 -8.28
N GLU A 299 -5.35 -0.30 -9.22
CA GLU A 299 -5.17 -0.54 -10.66
C GLU A 299 -3.84 0.00 -11.21
N ARG A 300 -3.15 0.85 -10.47
CA ARG A 300 -1.80 1.33 -10.80
C ARG A 300 -0.73 0.25 -10.63
N ALA A 301 -0.95 -0.69 -9.71
CA ALA A 301 -0.09 -1.85 -9.52
C ALA A 301 -0.38 -2.95 -10.57
N GLY A 302 0.55 -3.89 -10.68
CA GLY A 302 0.50 -5.00 -11.63
C GLY A 302 1.54 -4.91 -12.74
N ASN A 303 1.46 -5.88 -13.66
CA ASN A 303 2.36 -5.99 -14.80
C ASN A 303 2.10 -4.88 -15.84
N ASP A 304 3.18 -4.38 -16.42
CA ASP A 304 3.13 -3.68 -17.70
C ASP A 304 3.95 -4.46 -18.74
N ALA A 305 4.31 -3.82 -19.86
CA ALA A 305 5.08 -4.45 -20.93
C ALA A 305 6.57 -4.71 -20.57
N HIS A 306 7.13 -4.01 -19.57
CA HIS A 306 8.56 -3.97 -19.30
C HIS A 306 8.94 -4.50 -17.92
N GLY A 307 8.10 -4.27 -16.90
CA GLY A 307 8.34 -4.66 -15.52
C GLY A 307 7.05 -5.11 -14.81
N SER A 308 7.14 -5.26 -13.49
CA SER A 308 6.02 -5.68 -12.66
C SER A 308 5.99 -4.99 -11.30
N ILE A 309 4.78 -4.77 -10.79
CA ILE A 309 4.55 -4.41 -9.38
C ILE A 309 3.63 -5.48 -8.79
N THR A 310 4.18 -6.36 -7.96
CA THR A 310 3.36 -7.23 -7.09
C THR A 310 3.08 -6.47 -5.81
N ALA A 311 1.81 -6.33 -5.45
CA ALA A 311 1.41 -5.47 -4.33
C ALA A 311 0.76 -6.24 -3.19
N PHE A 312 1.18 -5.95 -1.96
CA PHE A 312 0.58 -6.41 -0.72
C PHE A 312 -0.07 -5.23 0.01
N TYR A 313 -1.39 -5.26 0.12
CA TYR A 313 -2.19 -4.20 0.74
C TYR A 313 -2.70 -4.67 2.09
N THR A 314 -2.22 -4.10 3.19
CA THR A 314 -2.73 -4.49 4.51
C THR A 314 -4.07 -3.81 4.79
N VAL A 315 -4.96 -4.57 5.42
CA VAL A 315 -6.27 -4.13 5.88
C VAL A 315 -6.37 -4.49 7.35
N LEU A 316 -6.59 -3.46 8.16
CA LEU A 316 -6.89 -3.61 9.59
C LEU A 316 -8.38 -3.91 9.71
N ALA A 317 -8.73 -5.18 9.85
CA ALA A 317 -10.12 -5.58 10.07
C ALA A 317 -10.55 -5.20 11.49
N GLU A 318 -11.77 -4.69 11.64
CA GLU A 318 -12.37 -4.41 12.95
C GLU A 318 -13.04 -5.66 13.54
N ASP A 319 -13.44 -6.60 12.69
CA ASP A 319 -14.02 -7.91 13.03
C ASP A 319 -13.54 -9.01 12.08
N GLU A 320 -13.54 -10.27 12.56
CA GLU A 320 -13.23 -11.44 11.72
C GLU A 320 -14.38 -11.77 10.74
N GLU A 321 -15.60 -11.29 11.03
CA GLU A 321 -16.82 -11.57 10.26
C GLU A 321 -16.95 -10.72 8.99
N GLY A 322 -16.03 -9.78 8.74
CA GLY A 322 -15.92 -9.07 7.47
C GLY A 322 -17.00 -8.01 7.26
N SER A 323 -17.46 -7.36 8.32
CA SER A 323 -18.51 -6.33 8.23
C SER A 323 -17.98 -4.91 7.97
N ASP A 324 -16.65 -4.75 7.94
CA ASP A 324 -15.98 -3.51 7.54
C ASP A 324 -16.13 -3.27 6.01
N PRO A 325 -16.76 -2.16 5.57
CA PRO A 325 -16.95 -1.88 4.16
C PRO A 325 -15.63 -1.70 3.38
N VAL A 326 -14.55 -1.27 4.04
CA VAL A 326 -13.23 -1.18 3.38
C VAL A 326 -12.69 -2.58 3.13
N ALA A 327 -12.81 -3.49 4.11
CA ALA A 327 -12.37 -4.86 3.95
C ALA A 327 -13.15 -5.60 2.86
N GLU A 328 -14.47 -5.41 2.79
CA GLU A 328 -15.33 -5.96 1.73
C GLU A 328 -14.91 -5.48 0.35
N GLU A 329 -14.75 -4.16 0.16
CA GLU A 329 -14.38 -3.57 -1.12
C GLU A 329 -12.97 -3.99 -1.55
N VAL A 330 -12.01 -4.02 -0.62
CA VAL A 330 -10.65 -4.48 -0.92
C VAL A 330 -10.66 -5.96 -1.34
N ARG A 331 -11.43 -6.81 -0.65
CA ARG A 331 -11.54 -8.24 -1.00
C ARG A 331 -12.17 -8.45 -2.36
N SER A 332 -13.10 -7.57 -2.80
CA SER A 332 -13.75 -7.67 -4.09
C SER A 332 -12.81 -7.30 -5.24
N ILE A 333 -12.05 -6.20 -5.09
CA ILE A 333 -11.17 -5.64 -6.13
C ILE A 333 -9.89 -6.44 -6.32
N LEU A 334 -9.25 -6.91 -5.23
CA LEU A 334 -7.93 -7.53 -5.30
C LEU A 334 -7.95 -8.97 -5.86
N ASP A 335 -6.78 -9.43 -6.33
CA ASP A 335 -6.60 -10.73 -6.99
C ASP A 335 -6.38 -11.89 -5.98
N GLY A 336 -6.55 -11.64 -4.70
CA GLY A 336 -6.31 -12.60 -3.62
C GLY A 336 -6.21 -11.92 -2.26
N HIS A 337 -6.19 -12.73 -1.21
CA HIS A 337 -6.02 -12.27 0.16
C HIS A 337 -5.40 -13.33 1.07
N LEU A 338 -4.65 -12.84 2.07
CA LEU A 338 -4.10 -13.60 3.19
C LEU A 338 -4.81 -13.13 4.46
N VAL A 339 -5.36 -14.06 5.23
CA VAL A 339 -6.04 -13.78 6.50
C VAL A 339 -5.11 -14.17 7.65
N LEU A 340 -4.82 -13.22 8.54
CA LEU A 340 -4.08 -13.49 9.77
C LEU A 340 -5.04 -13.78 10.92
N SER A 341 -4.99 -15.00 11.45
CA SER A 341 -5.85 -15.48 12.52
C SER A 341 -5.31 -15.13 13.89
N ARG A 342 -6.17 -14.54 14.73
CA ARG A 342 -5.85 -14.31 16.14
C ARG A 342 -5.64 -15.62 16.91
N ALA A 343 -6.41 -16.66 16.59
CA ALA A 343 -6.30 -17.96 17.24
C ALA A 343 -4.92 -18.60 16.97
N LEU A 344 -4.43 -18.52 15.73
CA LEU A 344 -3.08 -18.98 15.38
C LEU A 344 -2.00 -18.19 16.13
N ALA A 345 -2.10 -16.86 16.14
CA ALA A 345 -1.15 -16.00 16.85
C ALA A 345 -1.09 -16.29 18.36
N GLN A 346 -2.26 -16.52 19.00
CA GLN A 346 -2.36 -16.90 20.42
C GLN A 346 -1.75 -18.28 20.70
N ALA A 347 -1.82 -19.19 19.74
CA ALA A 347 -1.20 -20.51 19.81
C ALA A 347 0.30 -20.51 19.45
N GLN A 348 0.94 -19.33 19.33
CA GLN A 348 2.34 -19.19 18.88
C GLN A 348 2.61 -19.82 17.50
N HIS A 349 1.60 -19.85 16.64
CA HIS A 349 1.72 -20.28 15.26
C HIS A 349 2.01 -19.06 14.38
N TYR A 350 3.29 -18.86 14.02
CA TYR A 350 3.74 -17.79 13.14
C TYR A 350 4.39 -18.33 11.87
N PRO A 351 4.18 -17.69 10.70
CA PRO A 351 3.22 -16.60 10.47
C PRO A 351 1.77 -17.08 10.70
N ALA A 352 0.92 -16.20 11.24
CA ALA A 352 -0.43 -16.56 11.70
C ALA A 352 -1.45 -16.65 10.54
N ILE A 353 -1.04 -17.20 9.39
CA ILE A 353 -1.85 -17.26 8.18
C ILE A 353 -2.88 -18.39 8.30
N ASP A 354 -4.16 -18.06 8.27
CA ASP A 354 -5.23 -19.04 8.08
C ASP A 354 -5.35 -19.38 6.59
N VAL A 355 -4.76 -20.50 6.20
CA VAL A 355 -4.74 -20.96 4.80
C VAL A 355 -6.16 -21.24 4.27
N LEU A 356 -7.08 -21.72 5.12
CA LEU A 356 -8.43 -22.06 4.70
C LEU A 356 -9.29 -20.81 4.48
N ALA A 357 -9.02 -19.74 5.24
CA ALA A 357 -9.66 -18.44 5.05
C ALA A 357 -8.96 -17.56 3.99
N SER A 358 -7.82 -17.99 3.47
CA SER A 358 -7.02 -17.25 2.48
C SER A 358 -7.20 -17.79 1.06
N ALA A 359 -6.95 -16.95 0.06
CA ALA A 359 -7.04 -17.34 -1.34
C ALA A 359 -6.10 -16.54 -2.25
N SER A 360 -5.49 -17.21 -3.22
CA SER A 360 -4.83 -16.57 -4.37
C SER A 360 -5.62 -16.93 -5.63
N ARG A 361 -6.22 -15.93 -6.33
CA ARG A 361 -7.05 -16.19 -7.52
C ARG A 361 -6.23 -16.61 -8.74
N VAL A 362 -4.91 -16.41 -8.71
CA VAL A 362 -3.99 -16.81 -9.80
C VAL A 362 -3.27 -18.12 -9.50
N PHE A 363 -3.48 -18.74 -8.34
CA PHE A 363 -2.77 -19.95 -7.90
C PHE A 363 -2.69 -21.02 -8.99
N THR A 364 -3.80 -21.37 -9.61
CA THR A 364 -3.85 -22.42 -10.66
C THR A 364 -3.17 -22.03 -11.98
N ARG A 365 -2.87 -20.74 -12.19
CA ARG A 365 -2.18 -20.23 -13.38
C ARG A 365 -0.66 -20.17 -13.20
N VAL A 366 -0.19 -20.07 -11.96
CA VAL A 366 1.23 -19.85 -11.62
C VAL A 366 1.89 -21.07 -10.97
N THR A 367 1.14 -22.16 -10.79
CA THR A 367 1.62 -23.40 -10.15
C THR A 367 1.45 -24.60 -11.07
N SER A 368 2.29 -25.62 -10.88
CA SER A 368 2.19 -26.86 -11.65
C SER A 368 0.94 -27.68 -11.26
N PRO A 369 0.40 -28.53 -12.16
CA PRO A 369 -0.69 -29.44 -11.82
C PRO A 369 -0.40 -30.36 -10.64
N GLN A 370 0.88 -30.73 -10.43
CA GLN A 370 1.29 -31.53 -9.27
C GLN A 370 1.11 -30.73 -7.97
N GLN A 371 1.70 -29.53 -7.90
CA GLN A 371 1.56 -28.66 -6.74
C GLN A 371 0.08 -28.36 -6.42
N GLN A 372 -0.75 -28.16 -7.44
CA GLN A 372 -2.19 -27.94 -7.26
C GLN A 372 -2.88 -29.12 -6.57
N ARG A 373 -2.56 -30.35 -6.98
CA ARG A 373 -3.10 -31.57 -6.34
C ARG A 373 -2.63 -31.70 -4.90
N ASP A 374 -1.34 -31.48 -4.66
CA ASP A 374 -0.74 -31.59 -3.33
C ASP A 374 -1.34 -30.55 -2.36
N ALA A 375 -1.44 -29.29 -2.81
CA ALA A 375 -2.05 -28.22 -2.03
C ALA A 375 -3.55 -28.47 -1.76
N ALA A 376 -4.29 -28.98 -2.74
CA ALA A 376 -5.70 -29.34 -2.56
C ALA A 376 -5.88 -30.46 -1.52
N HIS A 377 -5.04 -31.48 -1.57
CA HIS A 377 -5.04 -32.57 -0.60
C HIS A 377 -4.72 -32.05 0.81
N LEU A 378 -3.67 -31.25 0.97
CA LEU A 378 -3.29 -30.70 2.28
C LEU A 378 -4.40 -29.82 2.87
N ARG A 379 -5.06 -28.99 2.05
CA ARG A 379 -6.22 -28.19 2.47
C ARG A 379 -7.41 -29.06 2.89
N ALA A 380 -7.65 -30.18 2.21
CA ALA A 380 -8.70 -31.12 2.60
C ALA A 380 -8.41 -31.75 3.97
N LEU A 381 -7.16 -32.14 4.24
CA LEU A 381 -6.74 -32.61 5.56
C LEU A 381 -6.92 -31.52 6.63
N MET A 382 -6.47 -30.29 6.36
CA MET A 382 -6.64 -29.16 7.29
C MET A 382 -8.11 -28.87 7.61
N ALA A 383 -8.97 -28.86 6.59
CA ALA A 383 -10.40 -28.66 6.76
C ALA A 383 -11.02 -29.79 7.58
N ARG A 384 -10.68 -31.04 7.26
CA ARG A 384 -11.23 -32.19 7.98
C ARG A 384 -10.79 -32.23 9.43
N HIS A 385 -9.51 -31.95 9.71
CA HIS A 385 -9.02 -31.84 11.08
C HIS A 385 -9.77 -30.76 11.86
N LYS A 386 -10.04 -29.60 11.25
CA LYS A 386 -10.79 -28.51 11.89
C LYS A 386 -12.21 -28.92 12.27
N GLU A 387 -12.87 -29.74 11.44
CA GLU A 387 -14.21 -30.26 11.71
C GLU A 387 -14.24 -31.24 12.90
N VAL A 388 -13.21 -32.08 13.05
CA VAL A 388 -13.13 -33.09 14.14
C VAL A 388 -12.36 -32.61 15.37
N GLU A 389 -11.77 -31.41 15.35
CA GLU A 389 -10.92 -30.89 16.42
C GLU A 389 -11.62 -30.89 17.79
N PHE A 390 -12.90 -30.52 17.83
CA PHE A 390 -13.67 -30.54 19.06
C PHE A 390 -13.78 -31.96 19.64
N LEU A 391 -14.12 -32.95 18.80
CA LEU A 391 -14.24 -34.36 19.20
C LEU A 391 -12.92 -34.93 19.73
N LEU A 392 -11.80 -34.54 19.12
CA LEU A 392 -10.46 -34.91 19.60
C LEU A 392 -10.17 -34.32 20.98
N ARG A 393 -10.51 -33.05 21.20
CA ARG A 393 -10.28 -32.38 22.50
C ARG A 393 -11.11 -32.98 23.63
N VAL A 394 -12.32 -33.46 23.35
CA VAL A 394 -13.16 -34.14 24.37
C VAL A 394 -12.90 -35.64 24.48
N GLY A 395 -12.05 -36.22 23.61
CA GLY A 395 -11.69 -37.64 23.64
C GLY A 395 -12.74 -38.58 23.02
N GLU A 396 -13.69 -38.04 22.26
CA GLU A 396 -14.83 -38.78 21.69
C GLU A 396 -14.58 -39.27 20.25
N TYR A 397 -13.45 -38.89 19.64
CA TYR A 397 -13.09 -39.33 18.30
C TYR A 397 -12.59 -40.78 18.31
N GLN A 398 -13.14 -41.63 17.43
CA GLN A 398 -12.76 -43.04 17.27
C GLN A 398 -12.00 -43.24 15.95
N ALA A 399 -10.76 -43.73 16.03
CA ALA A 399 -9.95 -44.05 14.87
C ALA A 399 -10.62 -45.12 13.99
N GLY A 400 -10.49 -45.00 12.67
CA GLY A 400 -11.09 -45.89 11.68
C GLY A 400 -12.53 -45.52 11.28
N SER A 401 -13.15 -44.54 11.95
CA SER A 401 -14.49 -44.07 11.60
C SER A 401 -14.50 -43.18 10.35
N ASP A 402 -13.40 -42.48 10.09
CA ASP A 402 -13.21 -41.63 8.92
C ASP A 402 -11.74 -41.64 8.49
N PRO A 403 -11.40 -42.29 7.36
CA PRO A 403 -10.03 -42.38 6.87
C PRO A 403 -9.36 -41.04 6.61
N LEU A 404 -10.12 -40.02 6.19
CA LEU A 404 -9.57 -38.68 5.92
C LEU A 404 -9.27 -37.95 7.23
N ALA A 405 -10.14 -38.08 8.22
CA ALA A 405 -9.89 -37.51 9.55
C ALA A 405 -8.71 -38.19 10.24
N ASP A 406 -8.58 -39.51 10.12
CA ASP A 406 -7.43 -40.27 10.63
C ASP A 406 -6.11 -39.77 10.03
N GLN A 407 -6.05 -39.66 8.69
CA GLN A 407 -4.89 -39.09 7.99
C GLN A 407 -4.62 -37.65 8.41
N ALA A 408 -5.67 -36.85 8.57
CA ALA A 408 -5.54 -35.45 8.96
C ALA A 408 -4.97 -35.30 10.38
N ILE A 409 -5.37 -36.17 11.31
CA ILE A 409 -4.83 -36.22 12.67
C ILE A 409 -3.36 -36.64 12.65
N GLU A 410 -3.04 -37.71 11.92
CA GLU A 410 -1.68 -38.25 11.82
C GLU A 410 -0.70 -37.23 11.21
N ARG A 411 -1.11 -36.52 10.15
CA ARG A 411 -0.26 -35.60 9.39
C ARG A 411 -0.25 -34.16 9.93
N MET A 412 -1.10 -33.83 10.91
CA MET A 412 -1.22 -32.47 11.44
C MET A 412 0.10 -31.89 11.99
N PRO A 413 0.95 -32.65 12.71
CA PRO A 413 2.24 -32.13 13.16
C PRO A 413 3.14 -31.66 12.02
N GLN A 414 3.20 -32.41 10.91
CA GLN A 414 3.99 -32.09 9.74
C GLN A 414 3.38 -30.91 8.95
N ILE A 415 2.05 -30.85 8.85
CA ILE A 415 1.33 -29.70 8.27
C ILE A 415 1.68 -28.43 9.06
N LYS A 416 1.62 -28.46 10.40
CA LYS A 416 1.99 -27.31 11.25
C LYS A 416 3.46 -26.92 11.05
N ALA A 417 4.37 -27.88 10.94
CA ALA A 417 5.79 -27.61 10.69
C ALA A 417 6.04 -26.94 9.32
N LEU A 418 5.26 -27.28 8.29
CA LEU A 418 5.31 -26.58 6.99
C LEU A 418 4.82 -25.14 7.12
N LEU A 419 3.71 -24.92 7.82
CA LEU A 419 3.04 -23.62 7.93
C LEU A 419 3.73 -22.65 8.90
N GLN A 420 4.37 -23.17 9.96
CA GLN A 420 5.15 -22.38 10.89
C GLN A 420 6.53 -22.09 10.31
N GLN A 421 6.99 -20.85 10.45
CA GLN A 421 8.28 -20.39 9.95
C GLN A 421 8.79 -19.25 10.84
N GLY A 422 10.08 -19.30 11.18
CA GLY A 422 10.73 -18.23 11.95
C GLY A 422 10.74 -16.91 11.18
N SER A 423 10.67 -15.77 11.88
CA SER A 423 10.63 -14.46 11.22
C SER A 423 11.85 -14.18 10.34
N HIS A 424 13.03 -14.66 10.70
CA HIS A 424 14.27 -14.51 9.92
C HIS A 424 14.63 -15.77 9.11
N GLU A 425 13.79 -16.81 9.16
CA GLU A 425 13.95 -17.99 8.35
C GLU A 425 13.37 -17.69 6.96
N ALA A 426 14.14 -17.92 5.90
CA ALA A 426 13.67 -17.86 4.52
C ALA A 426 13.62 -19.27 3.95
N SER A 427 12.57 -19.58 3.19
CA SER A 427 12.47 -20.84 2.45
C SER A 427 12.77 -20.61 0.98
N ASP A 428 13.55 -21.50 0.37
CA ASP A 428 13.64 -21.56 -1.08
C ASP A 428 12.42 -22.28 -1.68
N TRP A 429 12.18 -22.06 -2.97
CA TRP A 429 11.02 -22.58 -3.69
C TRP A 429 11.03 -24.12 -3.79
N ASP A 430 12.18 -24.70 -4.18
CA ASP A 430 12.27 -26.14 -4.43
C ASP A 430 12.17 -26.94 -3.14
N GLY A 431 12.83 -26.48 -2.08
CA GLY A 431 12.71 -27.03 -0.72
C GLY A 431 11.29 -26.91 -0.17
N CYS A 432 10.60 -25.80 -0.41
CA CYS A 432 9.20 -25.63 -0.02
C CYS A 432 8.29 -26.66 -0.72
N LEU A 433 8.44 -26.85 -2.03
CA LEU A 433 7.64 -27.82 -2.78
C LEU A 433 8.03 -29.27 -2.49
N GLN A 434 9.28 -29.54 -2.12
CA GLN A 434 9.70 -30.86 -1.65
C GLN A 434 9.04 -31.18 -0.30
N HIS A 435 9.09 -30.27 0.66
CA HIS A 435 8.43 -30.45 1.96
C HIS A 435 6.91 -30.64 1.80
N LEU A 436 6.26 -29.89 0.90
CA LEU A 436 4.85 -30.13 0.57
C LEU A 436 4.60 -31.56 0.09
N ARG A 437 5.43 -32.06 -0.84
CA ARG A 437 5.30 -33.41 -1.41
C ARG A 437 5.49 -34.51 -0.36
N GLU A 438 6.46 -34.37 0.53
CA GLU A 438 6.75 -35.33 1.59
C GLU A 438 5.59 -35.51 2.59
N ILE A 439 4.76 -34.46 2.77
CA ILE A 439 3.61 -34.53 3.68
C ILE A 439 2.44 -35.28 3.05
N VAL A 440 2.23 -35.11 1.74
CA VAL A 440 1.10 -35.72 1.01
C VAL A 440 1.41 -37.12 0.46
N SER A 441 2.68 -37.51 0.42
CA SER A 441 3.11 -38.89 0.18
C SER A 441 2.98 -39.76 1.43
#